data_AF-A0AAN5I628-F1
#
_entry.id   AF-A0AAN5I628-F1
#
_cell.length_a   1.000
_cell.length_b   1.000
_cell.length_c   1.000
_cell.angle_alpha   90.00
_cell.angle_beta   90.00
_cell.angle_gamma   90.00
#
_symmetry.space_group_name_H-M   'P 1'
#
loop_
_entity.id
_entity.type
_entity.pdbx_description
1 polymer ?
#
loop_
_entity_poly.entity_id
_entity_poly.type
_entity_poly.pdbx_seq_one_letter_code
_entity_poly.pdbx_strand_id
1 'polypeptide(L)'
;SQLIFFSFKYLFKMALAPHSKARVSYYYDGDVGNYYYGQGHPMKPHRIRMTHNLLLNYGLYRKMEVYRPAAATFEEMTKYHSDDYVSFLMNIRPDNITDYSKQMHKFNVGEDCPVFDGVFEFCQLSCGGSLAAAAKINHKQTDIAINWMGGLHHAKKSEASGFCYSNDIVLSILELLKHHQRVLYVDIDIHHGDGVEEAFYTTDRVMTVSFHKYGEYFPGTGDLK
;
A
#
# COMPACT_ATOMS: atom_id res chain seq x y z
N SER A 1 3.99 -7.45 -0.79
CA SER A 1 2.61 -7.56 -0.29
C SER A 1 1.67 -7.10 -1.38
N GLN A 2 0.44 -7.60 -1.43
CA GLN A 2 -0.61 -7.13 -2.35
C GLN A 2 -1.87 -6.84 -1.52
N LEU A 3 -2.47 -5.66 -1.68
CA LEU A 3 -3.53 -5.19 -0.78
C LEU A 3 -4.92 -5.58 -1.29
N ILE A 4 -5.65 -6.34 -0.47
CA ILE A 4 -7.06 -6.67 -0.68
C ILE A 4 -7.81 -6.27 0.60
N PHE A 5 -8.79 -5.38 0.48
CA PHE A 5 -9.67 -5.06 1.60
C PHE A 5 -10.91 -5.94 1.57
N PHE A 6 -11.19 -6.57 2.72
CA PHE A 6 -12.43 -7.30 2.95
C PHE A 6 -13.30 -6.55 3.97
N SER A 7 -14.56 -6.30 3.61
CA SER A 7 -15.57 -5.90 4.60
C SER A 7 -16.08 -7.14 5.33
N PHE A 8 -15.56 -7.43 6.52
CA PHE A 8 -16.07 -8.51 7.36
C PHE A 8 -17.41 -8.11 7.98
N LYS A 9 -18.51 -8.38 7.26
CA LYS A 9 -19.78 -8.71 7.89
C LYS A 9 -19.94 -10.23 7.83
N TYR A 10 -20.11 -10.85 8.99
CA TYR A 10 -20.37 -12.29 9.22
C TYR A 10 -19.13 -13.19 9.23
N LEU A 11 -18.52 -13.36 10.39
CA LEU A 11 -17.60 -14.47 10.68
C LEU A 11 -18.23 -15.50 11.64
N PHE A 12 -19.52 -15.82 11.50
CA PHE A 12 -20.14 -16.97 12.16
C PHE A 12 -21.40 -17.42 11.39
N LYS A 13 -21.20 -18.27 10.37
CA LYS A 13 -22.09 -19.34 9.88
C LYS A 13 -21.46 -19.98 8.64
N MET A 14 -20.71 -21.07 8.83
CA MET A 14 -20.28 -21.94 7.74
C MET A 14 -21.47 -22.79 7.26
N ALA A 15 -22.16 -22.27 6.25
CA ALA A 15 -22.80 -23.10 5.24
C ALA A 15 -22.18 -22.69 3.90
N LEU A 16 -21.74 -23.68 3.09
CA LEU A 16 -21.25 -23.47 1.73
C LEU A 16 -22.42 -23.03 0.84
N ALA A 17 -22.87 -21.78 1.01
CA ALA A 17 -23.66 -21.09 0.02
C ALA A 17 -22.76 -20.79 -1.19
N PRO A 18 -23.31 -20.73 -2.42
CA PRO A 18 -22.56 -20.23 -3.57
C PRO A 18 -21.91 -18.90 -3.17
N HIS A 19 -20.59 -18.80 -3.36
CA HIS A 19 -19.82 -17.59 -3.03
C HIS A 19 -20.60 -16.40 -3.57
N SER A 20 -21.04 -15.52 -2.68
CA SER A 20 -21.99 -14.46 -3.02
C SER A 20 -21.48 -13.67 -4.23
N LYS A 21 -22.39 -13.07 -5.02
CA LYS A 21 -22.01 -12.08 -6.03
C LYS A 21 -21.51 -10.80 -5.35
N ALA A 22 -20.38 -10.88 -4.64
CA ALA A 22 -19.74 -9.75 -4.00
C ALA A 22 -19.45 -8.68 -5.07
N ARG A 23 -19.78 -7.43 -4.76
CA ARG A 23 -19.42 -6.29 -5.60
C ARG A 23 -17.92 -6.05 -5.42
N VAL A 24 -17.19 -6.10 -6.53
CA VAL A 24 -15.74 -5.92 -6.57
C VAL A 24 -15.44 -4.60 -7.26
N SER A 25 -14.66 -3.76 -6.60
CA SER A 25 -14.05 -2.57 -7.17
C SER A 25 -12.56 -2.79 -7.33
N TYR A 26 -12.00 -2.47 -8.50
CA TYR A 26 -10.60 -2.65 -8.82
C TYR A 26 -9.99 -1.31 -9.26
N TYR A 27 -8.86 -0.94 -8.66
CA TYR A 27 -8.19 0.33 -8.89
C TYR A 27 -6.92 0.13 -9.71
N TYR A 28 -6.78 0.92 -10.77
CA TYR A 28 -5.64 0.88 -11.66
C TYR A 28 -5.43 2.22 -12.37
N ASP A 29 -4.18 2.66 -12.43
CA ASP A 29 -3.74 3.75 -13.29
C ASP A 29 -2.77 3.23 -14.36
N GLY A 30 -2.95 3.67 -15.61
CA GLY A 30 -2.11 3.25 -16.73
C GLY A 30 -0.63 3.63 -16.59
N ASP A 31 -0.35 4.70 -15.84
CA ASP A 31 1.00 5.24 -15.69
C ASP A 31 1.85 4.43 -14.70
N VAL A 32 1.23 3.66 -13.78
CA VAL A 32 1.96 2.93 -12.73
C VAL A 32 3.01 1.96 -13.28
N GLY A 33 2.77 1.39 -14.47
CA GLY A 33 3.68 0.44 -15.09
C GLY A 33 4.92 1.06 -15.74
N ASN A 34 4.99 2.40 -15.79
CA ASN A 34 6.07 3.15 -16.44
C ASN A 34 7.13 3.65 -15.45
N TYR A 35 6.83 3.69 -14.14
CA TYR A 35 7.82 4.05 -13.12
C TYR A 35 8.93 3.00 -13.03
N TYR A 36 10.16 3.47 -12.89
CA TYR A 36 11.35 2.64 -12.99
C TYR A 36 12.33 2.95 -11.85
N TYR A 37 12.47 2.00 -10.93
CA TYR A 37 13.34 2.12 -9.75
C TYR A 37 14.85 2.18 -10.08
N GLY A 38 15.24 1.93 -11.33
CA GLY A 38 16.65 1.93 -11.74
C GLY A 38 17.15 0.58 -12.24
N GLN A 39 18.35 0.62 -12.82
CA GLN A 39 19.03 -0.55 -13.36
C GLN A 39 19.38 -1.54 -12.25
N GLY A 40 19.16 -2.83 -12.49
CA GLY A 40 19.42 -3.89 -11.51
C GLY A 40 18.43 -3.99 -10.35
N HIS A 41 17.62 -2.96 -10.08
CA HIS A 41 16.71 -2.95 -8.94
C HIS A 41 15.58 -4.01 -9.06
N PRO A 42 15.28 -4.82 -8.03
CA PRO A 42 14.31 -5.92 -8.13
C PRO A 42 12.85 -5.48 -8.20
N MET A 43 12.48 -4.35 -7.57
CA MET A 43 11.12 -3.80 -7.67
C MET A 43 10.85 -3.30 -9.09
N LYS A 44 9.89 -3.95 -9.78
CA LYS A 44 9.46 -3.58 -11.14
C LYS A 44 7.96 -3.24 -11.14
N PRO A 45 7.56 -1.95 -11.06
CA PRO A 45 6.15 -1.53 -11.13
C PRO A 45 5.40 -2.05 -12.36
N HIS A 46 6.13 -2.33 -13.45
CA HIS A 46 5.61 -3.00 -14.66
C HIS A 46 4.79 -4.28 -14.37
N ARG A 47 5.10 -5.02 -13.30
CA ARG A 47 4.33 -6.21 -12.88
C ARG A 47 2.83 -5.92 -12.72
N ILE A 48 2.47 -4.70 -12.30
CA ILE A 48 1.08 -4.29 -12.10
C ILE A 48 0.37 -4.14 -13.45
N ARG A 49 1.06 -3.57 -14.46
CA ARG A 49 0.55 -3.48 -15.84
C ARG A 49 0.37 -4.85 -16.47
N MET A 50 1.29 -5.79 -16.21
CA MET A 50 1.15 -7.18 -16.65
C MET A 50 -0.10 -7.84 -16.04
N THR A 51 -0.29 -7.71 -14.73
CA THR A 51 -1.50 -8.20 -14.05
C THR A 51 -2.76 -7.58 -14.65
N HIS A 52 -2.79 -6.26 -14.85
CA HIS A 52 -3.93 -5.57 -15.45
C HIS A 52 -4.29 -6.15 -16.84
N ASN A 53 -3.29 -6.31 -17.71
CA ASN A 53 -3.50 -6.86 -19.05
C ASN A 53 -4.02 -8.31 -19.02
N LEU A 54 -3.55 -9.15 -18.09
CA LEU A 54 -4.08 -10.50 -17.91
C LEU A 54 -5.54 -10.46 -17.48
N LEU A 55 -5.90 -9.62 -16.50
CA LEU A 55 -7.30 -9.44 -16.05
C LEU A 55 -8.23 -9.01 -17.20
N LEU A 56 -7.75 -8.13 -18.09
CA LEU A 56 -8.48 -7.72 -19.30
C LEU A 56 -8.70 -8.89 -20.26
N ASN A 57 -7.63 -9.63 -20.59
CA ASN A 57 -7.68 -10.74 -21.54
C ASN A 57 -8.51 -11.93 -21.05
N TYR A 58 -8.55 -12.18 -19.73
CA TYR A 58 -9.46 -13.16 -19.12
C TYR A 58 -10.91 -12.68 -19.02
N GLY A 59 -11.21 -11.43 -19.40
CA GLY A 59 -12.55 -10.87 -19.33
C GLY A 59 -13.03 -10.58 -17.90
N LEU A 60 -12.13 -10.56 -16.91
CA LEU A 60 -12.48 -10.33 -15.50
C LEU A 60 -12.95 -8.90 -15.25
N TYR A 61 -12.48 -7.93 -16.04
CA TYR A 61 -12.96 -6.55 -15.99
C TYR A 61 -14.46 -6.39 -16.22
N ARG A 62 -15.12 -7.36 -16.87
CA ARG A 62 -16.59 -7.36 -17.06
C ARG A 62 -17.36 -7.78 -15.81
N LYS A 63 -16.66 -8.27 -14.79
CA LYS A 63 -17.20 -8.81 -13.54
C LYS A 63 -16.90 -7.93 -12.33
N MET A 64 -16.26 -6.78 -12.53
CA MET A 64 -15.86 -5.84 -11.48
C MET A 64 -15.95 -4.41 -12.01
N GLU A 65 -16.07 -3.43 -11.12
CA GLU A 65 -16.01 -2.02 -11.47
C GLU A 65 -14.55 -1.56 -11.47
N VAL A 66 -14.07 -1.03 -12.59
CA VAL A 66 -12.67 -0.58 -12.74
C VAL A 66 -12.60 0.93 -12.57
N TYR A 67 -11.76 1.40 -11.66
CA TYR A 67 -11.58 2.80 -11.32
C TYR A 67 -10.14 3.25 -11.57
N ARG A 68 -9.99 4.45 -12.11
CA ARG A 68 -8.72 5.19 -12.05
C ARG A 68 -8.72 6.00 -10.74
N PRO A 69 -7.75 5.79 -9.82
CA PRO A 69 -7.73 6.55 -8.58
C PRO A 69 -7.30 8.01 -8.83
N ALA A 70 -7.74 8.91 -7.94
CA ALA A 70 -7.12 10.22 -7.85
C ALA A 70 -5.74 10.09 -7.19
N ALA A 71 -4.81 10.98 -7.54
CA ALA A 71 -3.53 11.08 -6.84
C ALA A 71 -3.77 11.49 -5.38
N ALA A 72 -3.20 10.76 -4.42
CA ALA A 72 -3.31 11.13 -3.01
C ALA A 72 -2.70 12.52 -2.78
N THR A 73 -3.39 13.34 -1.99
CA THR A 73 -2.90 14.69 -1.68
C THR A 73 -1.85 14.68 -0.58
N PHE A 74 -1.12 15.80 -0.46
CA PHE A 74 -0.19 16.01 0.65
C PHE A 74 -0.89 15.81 2.01
N GLU A 75 -2.06 16.43 2.18
CA GLU A 75 -2.85 16.36 3.41
C GLU A 75 -3.36 14.95 3.72
N GLU A 76 -3.58 14.13 2.69
CA GLU A 76 -3.96 12.74 2.88
C GLU A 76 -2.77 11.89 3.33
N MET A 77 -1.59 12.08 2.73
CA MET A 77 -0.38 11.34 3.08
C MET A 77 0.13 11.71 4.49
N THR A 78 0.01 12.98 4.90
CA THR A 78 0.44 13.45 6.23
C THR A 78 -0.51 13.09 7.37
N LYS A 79 -1.64 12.40 7.09
CA LYS A 79 -2.45 11.76 8.15
C LYS A 79 -1.66 10.72 8.95
N TYR A 80 -0.65 10.11 8.33
CA TYR A 80 0.28 9.20 9.00
C TYR A 80 1.71 9.73 8.94
N HIS A 81 2.21 10.03 7.74
CA HIS A 81 3.60 10.42 7.54
C HIS A 81 3.89 11.81 8.08
N SER A 82 5.15 12.11 8.42
CA SER A 82 5.53 13.46 8.83
C SER A 82 5.56 14.44 7.65
N ASP A 83 5.13 15.68 7.89
CA ASP A 83 5.07 16.74 6.89
C ASP A 83 6.41 16.97 6.18
N ASP A 84 7.52 16.91 6.92
CA ASP A 84 8.87 17.08 6.40
C ASP A 84 9.30 15.93 5.48
N TYR A 85 8.87 14.70 5.78
CA TYR A 85 9.15 13.53 4.96
C TYR A 85 8.35 13.55 3.65
N VAL A 86 7.05 13.86 3.71
CA VAL A 86 6.22 13.99 2.49
C VAL A 86 6.71 15.16 1.64
N SER A 87 7.08 16.28 2.26
CA SER A 87 7.67 17.43 1.55
C SER A 87 8.98 17.04 0.87
N PHE A 88 9.82 16.24 1.53
CA PHE A 88 11.03 15.72 0.91
C PHE A 88 10.72 14.87 -0.32
N LEU A 89 9.82 13.87 -0.21
CA LEU A 89 9.45 13.01 -1.34
C LEU A 89 8.88 13.80 -2.52
N MET A 90 8.10 14.86 -2.24
CA MET A 90 7.51 15.72 -3.27
C MET A 90 8.56 16.52 -4.06
N ASN A 91 9.69 16.87 -3.43
CA ASN A 91 10.71 17.75 -4.01
C ASN A 91 11.96 17.02 -4.51
N ILE A 92 12.27 15.84 -3.97
CA ILE A 92 13.45 15.07 -4.39
C ILE A 92 13.30 14.60 -5.85
N ARG A 93 14.36 14.79 -6.63
CA ARG A 93 14.46 14.45 -8.05
C ARG A 93 15.88 13.93 -8.33
N PRO A 94 16.11 13.14 -9.39
CA PRO A 94 17.46 12.70 -9.73
C PRO A 94 18.46 13.84 -9.99
N ASP A 95 18.00 14.99 -10.48
CA ASP A 95 18.84 16.15 -10.80
C ASP A 95 19.27 16.99 -9.58
N ASN A 96 18.59 16.84 -8.43
CA ASN A 96 18.86 17.61 -7.21
C ASN A 96 19.37 16.77 -6.03
N ILE A 97 19.71 15.49 -6.24
CA ILE A 97 20.19 14.54 -5.20
C ILE A 97 21.29 15.15 -4.32
N THR A 98 22.23 15.91 -4.88
CA THR A 98 23.35 16.50 -4.14
C THR A 98 22.89 17.47 -3.06
N ASP A 99 21.86 18.25 -3.34
CA ASP A 99 21.30 19.27 -2.44
C ASP A 99 20.53 18.64 -1.28
N TYR A 100 20.08 17.40 -1.47
CA TYR A 100 19.26 16.65 -0.52
C TYR A 100 20.01 15.56 0.26
N SER A 101 21.33 15.42 0.09
CA SER A 101 22.17 14.40 0.74
C SER A 101 21.89 14.16 2.23
N LYS A 102 21.74 15.22 3.04
CA LYS A 102 21.41 15.11 4.47
C LYS A 102 20.01 14.55 4.72
N GLN A 103 19.03 14.96 3.92
CA GLN A 103 17.65 14.49 4.03
C GLN A 103 17.52 13.05 3.53
N MET A 104 18.22 12.69 2.47
CA MET A 104 18.32 11.33 1.96
C MET A 104 18.79 10.34 3.03
N HIS A 105 19.86 10.67 3.75
CA HIS A 105 20.32 9.87 4.88
C HIS A 105 19.28 9.84 6.02
N LYS A 106 18.67 10.98 6.37
CA LYS A 106 17.66 11.06 7.43
C LYS A 106 16.43 10.20 7.14
N PHE A 107 16.00 10.17 5.89
CA PHE A 107 14.75 9.54 5.46
C PHE A 107 14.96 8.17 4.80
N ASN A 108 16.18 7.63 4.87
CA ASN A 108 16.57 6.33 4.32
C ASN A 108 16.25 6.17 2.83
N VAL A 109 16.55 7.20 2.03
CA VAL A 109 16.36 7.22 0.56
C VAL A 109 17.72 7.34 -0.11
N GLY A 110 18.04 6.41 -1.02
CA GLY A 110 19.28 6.41 -1.80
C GLY A 110 19.70 5.02 -2.26
N GLU A 111 19.90 4.10 -1.32
CA GLU A 111 20.38 2.73 -1.60
C GLU A 111 19.22 1.82 -2.00
N ASP A 112 18.66 1.06 -1.05
CA ASP A 112 17.54 0.14 -1.29
C ASP A 112 16.28 0.90 -1.74
N CYS A 113 16.09 2.14 -1.30
CA CYS A 113 15.00 3.00 -1.74
C CYS A 113 15.56 4.12 -2.63
N PRO A 114 15.84 3.87 -3.92
CA PRO A 114 16.52 4.82 -4.79
C PRO A 114 15.68 6.07 -5.08
N VAL A 115 16.32 7.15 -5.50
CA VAL A 115 15.63 8.29 -6.11
C VAL A 115 15.44 7.97 -7.59
N PHE A 116 14.22 8.12 -8.10
CA PHE A 116 13.90 7.95 -9.52
C PHE A 116 12.88 8.98 -9.99
N ASP A 117 12.82 9.19 -11.31
CA ASP A 117 11.84 10.11 -11.91
C ASP A 117 10.41 9.67 -11.59
N GLY A 118 9.69 10.55 -10.91
CA GLY A 118 8.30 10.31 -10.54
C GLY A 118 8.09 9.52 -9.24
N VAL A 119 9.07 9.51 -8.31
CA VAL A 119 8.94 8.79 -7.02
C VAL A 119 7.72 9.24 -6.21
N PHE A 120 7.41 10.54 -6.21
CA PHE A 120 6.24 11.06 -5.50
C PHE A 120 4.94 10.64 -6.18
N GLU A 121 4.86 10.77 -7.50
CA GLU A 121 3.69 10.41 -8.28
C GLU A 121 3.39 8.91 -8.17
N PHE A 122 4.43 8.06 -8.13
CA PHE A 122 4.28 6.63 -7.81
C PHE A 122 3.65 6.41 -6.43
N CYS A 123 4.09 7.14 -5.40
CA CYS A 123 3.49 7.10 -4.07
C CYS A 123 2.02 7.56 -4.10
N GLN A 124 1.73 8.64 -4.82
CA GLN A 124 0.38 9.19 -4.92
C GLN A 124 -0.61 8.21 -5.55
N LEU A 125 -0.20 7.46 -6.58
CA LEU A 125 -1.05 6.43 -7.21
C LEU A 125 -1.32 5.26 -6.27
N SER A 126 -0.29 4.79 -5.57
CA SER A 126 -0.42 3.72 -4.57
C SER A 126 -1.38 4.12 -3.45
N CYS A 127 -1.09 5.24 -2.76
CA CYS A 127 -1.90 5.75 -1.66
C CYS A 127 -3.32 6.12 -2.11
N GLY A 128 -3.46 6.77 -3.26
CA GLY A 128 -4.75 7.18 -3.79
C GLY A 128 -5.67 6.00 -4.09
N GLY A 129 -5.12 4.92 -4.65
CA GLY A 129 -5.85 3.66 -4.85
C GLY A 129 -6.36 3.06 -3.55
N SER A 130 -5.51 2.99 -2.52
CA SER A 130 -5.86 2.36 -1.23
C SER A 130 -6.83 3.23 -0.41
N LEU A 131 -6.68 4.56 -0.43
CA LEU A 131 -7.62 5.50 0.18
C LEU A 131 -8.99 5.46 -0.49
N ALA A 132 -9.03 5.50 -1.83
CA ALA A 132 -10.29 5.43 -2.58
C ALA A 132 -11.00 4.07 -2.36
N ALA A 133 -10.24 2.98 -2.29
CA ALA A 133 -10.75 1.65 -1.95
C ALA A 133 -11.38 1.63 -0.55
N ALA A 134 -10.66 2.13 0.46
CA ALA A 134 -11.16 2.21 1.84
C ALA A 134 -12.43 3.08 1.96
N ALA A 135 -12.45 4.26 1.31
CA ALA A 135 -13.62 5.12 1.27
C ALA A 135 -14.85 4.41 0.66
N LYS A 136 -14.66 3.65 -0.42
CA LYS A 136 -15.75 2.90 -1.07
C LYS A 136 -16.31 1.79 -0.19
N ILE A 137 -15.46 1.13 0.60
CA ILE A 137 -15.87 0.17 1.64
C ILE A 137 -16.66 0.87 2.74
N ASN A 138 -16.16 2.00 3.27
CA ASN A 138 -16.84 2.80 4.29
C ASN A 138 -18.25 3.25 3.87
N HIS A 139 -18.40 3.66 2.61
CA HIS A 139 -19.67 4.05 2.02
C HIS A 139 -20.56 2.87 1.61
N LYS A 140 -20.15 1.62 1.88
CA LYS A 140 -20.89 0.38 1.55
C LYS A 140 -21.22 0.26 0.06
N GLN A 141 -20.41 0.89 -0.80
CA GLN A 141 -20.58 0.89 -2.25
C GLN A 141 -19.93 -0.32 -2.91
N THR A 142 -19.02 -1.00 -2.21
CA THR A 142 -18.38 -2.25 -2.67
C THR A 142 -18.23 -3.20 -1.48
N ASP A 143 -18.12 -4.49 -1.75
CA ASP A 143 -17.91 -5.52 -0.72
C ASP A 143 -16.42 -5.91 -0.64
N ILE A 144 -15.74 -5.89 -1.80
CA ILE A 144 -14.30 -6.10 -1.96
C ILE A 144 -13.72 -4.93 -2.76
N ALA A 145 -12.57 -4.41 -2.33
CA ALA A 145 -11.81 -3.41 -3.06
C ALA A 145 -10.36 -3.88 -3.25
N ILE A 146 -9.87 -3.79 -4.49
CA ILE A 146 -8.57 -4.34 -4.90
C ILE A 146 -7.70 -3.21 -5.45
N ASN A 147 -6.51 -3.02 -4.87
CA ASN A 147 -5.49 -2.12 -5.38
C ASN A 147 -4.14 -2.85 -5.47
N TRP A 148 -3.76 -3.31 -6.66
CA TRP A 148 -2.47 -3.98 -6.86
C TRP A 148 -1.27 -3.03 -6.94
N MET A 149 -1.51 -1.72 -6.98
CA MET A 149 -0.45 -0.71 -6.91
C MET A 149 0.05 -0.50 -5.49
N GLY A 150 -0.78 -0.82 -4.50
CA GLY A 150 -0.52 -0.65 -3.08
C GLY A 150 0.05 -1.88 -2.39
N GLY A 151 -0.05 -1.85 -1.07
CA GLY A 151 0.51 -2.87 -0.19
C GLY A 151 1.97 -2.60 0.20
N LEU A 152 2.43 -1.36 0.26
CA LEU A 152 3.82 -1.03 0.57
C LEU A 152 4.03 -0.97 2.10
N HIS A 153 4.12 -2.15 2.71
CA HIS A 153 4.00 -2.35 4.17
C HIS A 153 5.23 -1.97 5.02
N HIS A 154 6.40 -1.74 4.41
CA HIS A 154 7.63 -1.44 5.14
C HIS A 154 7.82 0.06 5.43
N ALA A 155 7.11 0.93 4.71
CA ALA A 155 7.25 2.38 4.88
C ALA A 155 6.88 2.79 6.30
N LYS A 156 7.75 3.60 6.92
CA LYS A 156 7.59 4.09 8.29
C LYS A 156 6.97 5.48 8.30
N LYS A 157 6.75 6.03 9.50
CA LYS A 157 6.20 7.38 9.65
C LYS A 157 7.06 8.46 8.99
N SER A 158 8.38 8.33 9.08
CA SER A 158 9.33 9.37 8.66
C SER A 158 10.55 8.81 7.94
N GLU A 159 10.47 7.62 7.34
CA GLU A 159 11.55 7.05 6.53
C GLU A 159 11.01 6.01 5.55
N ALA A 160 11.72 5.87 4.42
CA ALA A 160 11.51 4.77 3.49
C ALA A 160 12.19 3.49 4.02
N SER A 161 11.68 2.34 3.62
CA SER A 161 12.29 1.05 3.98
C SER A 161 11.82 -0.04 3.02
N GLY A 162 12.68 -1.00 2.66
CA GLY A 162 12.32 -2.17 1.86
C GLY A 162 11.53 -1.85 0.59
N PHE A 163 12.01 -0.88 -0.22
CA PHE A 163 11.39 -0.39 -1.46
C PHE A 163 10.10 0.43 -1.26
N CYS A 164 9.68 0.67 -0.01
CA CYS A 164 8.45 1.35 0.37
C CYS A 164 8.73 2.76 0.87
N TYR A 165 8.20 3.76 0.17
CA TYR A 165 8.33 5.18 0.55
C TYR A 165 7.09 5.68 1.30
N SER A 166 5.91 5.22 0.93
CA SER A 166 4.65 5.61 1.57
C SER A 166 3.85 4.37 1.97
N ASN A 167 3.23 4.43 3.13
CA ASN A 167 2.46 3.31 3.70
C ASN A 167 0.98 3.49 3.38
N ASP A 168 0.60 3.13 2.15
CA ASP A 168 -0.78 3.20 1.68
C ASP A 168 -1.75 2.36 2.55
N ILE A 169 -1.23 1.30 3.16
CA ILE A 169 -1.96 0.42 4.08
C ILE A 169 -2.36 1.18 5.34
N VAL A 170 -1.41 1.83 6.01
CA VAL A 170 -1.71 2.59 7.23
C VAL A 170 -2.73 3.69 6.94
N LEU A 171 -2.56 4.44 5.85
CA LEU A 171 -3.50 5.47 5.42
C LEU A 171 -4.92 4.92 5.18
N SER A 172 -5.01 3.77 4.51
CA SER A 172 -6.29 3.12 4.26
C SER A 172 -6.96 2.58 5.52
N ILE A 173 -6.19 2.06 6.49
CA ILE A 173 -6.71 1.60 7.78
C ILE A 173 -7.22 2.80 8.58
N LEU A 174 -6.50 3.92 8.59
CA LEU A 174 -6.99 5.16 9.21
C LEU A 174 -8.30 5.64 8.58
N GLU A 175 -8.46 5.50 7.26
CA GLU A 175 -9.72 5.78 6.57
C GLU A 175 -10.83 4.81 7.04
N LEU A 176 -10.57 3.50 7.08
CA LEU A 176 -11.53 2.50 7.57
C LEU A 176 -11.95 2.75 9.03
N LEU A 177 -11.02 3.16 9.89
CA LEU A 177 -11.27 3.42 11.31
C LEU A 177 -12.24 4.59 11.55
N LYS A 178 -12.57 5.39 10.55
CA LYS A 178 -13.65 6.39 10.65
C LYS A 178 -15.04 5.76 10.79
N HIS A 179 -15.24 4.55 10.27
CA HIS A 179 -16.54 3.85 10.27
C HIS A 179 -16.51 2.48 10.94
N HIS A 180 -15.32 1.91 11.14
CA HIS A 180 -15.13 0.58 11.72
C HIS A 180 -14.46 0.68 13.09
N GLN A 181 -15.10 0.17 14.13
CA GLN A 181 -14.53 0.17 15.49
C GLN A 181 -13.22 -0.65 15.55
N ARG A 182 -13.18 -1.77 14.82
CA ARG A 182 -12.06 -2.69 14.72
C ARG A 182 -11.75 -3.02 13.26
N VAL A 183 -10.47 -3.05 12.90
CA VAL A 183 -9.96 -3.45 11.59
C VAL A 183 -8.97 -4.59 11.78
N LEU A 184 -9.07 -5.64 10.97
CA LEU A 184 -8.10 -6.73 10.92
C LEU A 184 -7.20 -6.51 9.69
N TYR A 185 -5.90 -6.50 9.92
CA TYR A 185 -4.88 -6.52 8.89
C TYR A 185 -4.25 -7.92 8.84
N VAL A 186 -4.26 -8.55 7.67
CA VAL A 186 -3.61 -9.84 7.43
C VAL A 186 -2.55 -9.65 6.36
N ASP A 187 -1.32 -10.02 6.70
CA ASP A 187 -0.16 -9.96 5.83
C ASP A 187 0.34 -11.35 5.48
N ILE A 188 0.49 -11.59 4.18
CA ILE A 188 0.96 -12.84 3.60
C ILE A 188 2.23 -12.63 2.78
N ASP A 189 2.83 -11.45 2.84
CA ASP A 189 4.16 -11.24 2.28
C ASP A 189 5.19 -12.10 3.00
N ILE A 190 6.26 -12.48 2.29
CA ILE A 190 7.34 -13.26 2.88
C ILE A 190 8.12 -12.47 3.94
N HIS A 191 8.11 -11.13 3.86
CA HIS A 191 8.69 -10.24 4.86
C HIS A 191 7.64 -9.85 5.89
N HIS A 192 8.09 -9.60 7.12
CA HIS A 192 7.22 -9.08 8.17
C HIS A 192 6.69 -7.68 7.80
N GLY A 193 5.37 -7.47 7.88
CA GLY A 193 4.70 -6.17 7.70
C GLY A 193 4.91 -5.18 8.84
N ASP A 194 6.18 -4.90 9.11
CA ASP A 194 6.68 -4.14 10.25
C ASP A 194 6.23 -2.68 10.28
N GLY A 195 6.06 -2.00 9.13
CA GLY A 195 5.56 -0.62 9.10
C GLY A 195 4.10 -0.51 9.53
N VAL A 196 3.27 -1.50 9.15
CA VAL A 196 1.86 -1.56 9.57
C VAL A 196 1.74 -1.97 11.04
N GLU A 197 2.54 -2.95 11.48
CA GLU A 197 2.60 -3.35 12.88
C GLU A 197 3.01 -2.17 13.78
N GLU A 198 4.10 -1.48 13.45
CA GLU A 198 4.60 -0.33 14.22
C GLU A 198 3.57 0.79 14.31
N ALA A 199 2.88 1.10 13.22
CA ALA A 199 1.87 2.16 13.18
C ALA A 199 0.68 1.93 14.13
N PHE A 200 0.37 0.67 14.42
CA PHE A 200 -0.79 0.29 15.23
C PHE A 200 -0.43 -0.49 16.51
N TYR A 201 0.86 -0.55 16.86
CA TYR A 201 1.37 -1.37 17.95
C TYR A 201 0.72 -1.09 19.32
N THR A 202 0.27 0.15 19.55
CA THR A 202 -0.30 0.60 20.83
C THR A 202 -1.83 0.79 20.80
N THR A 203 -2.54 0.20 19.84
CA THR A 203 -4.01 0.26 19.78
C THR A 203 -4.64 -1.12 19.68
N ASP A 204 -5.80 -1.29 20.32
CA ASP A 204 -6.66 -2.47 20.20
C ASP A 204 -7.66 -2.39 19.04
N ARG A 205 -7.73 -1.24 18.36
CA ARG A 205 -8.64 -1.03 17.22
C ARG A 205 -8.15 -1.68 15.94
N VAL A 206 -6.87 -2.03 15.84
CA VAL A 206 -6.30 -2.70 14.68
C VAL A 206 -5.53 -3.92 15.15
N MET A 207 -5.88 -5.09 14.64
CA MET A 207 -5.11 -6.31 14.85
C MET A 207 -4.26 -6.57 13.61
N THR A 208 -2.96 -6.66 13.77
CA THR A 208 -2.00 -7.01 12.70
C THR A 208 -1.60 -8.46 12.84
N VAL A 209 -1.83 -9.25 11.79
CA VAL A 209 -1.46 -10.67 11.73
C VAL A 209 -0.58 -10.88 10.52
N SER A 210 0.68 -11.26 10.72
CA SER A 210 1.66 -11.44 9.66
C SER A 210 2.24 -12.86 9.68
N PHE A 211 2.31 -13.49 8.52
CA PHE A 211 2.96 -14.78 8.31
C PHE A 211 4.17 -14.60 7.42
N HIS A 212 5.38 -14.68 7.98
CA HIS A 212 6.60 -14.31 7.29
C HIS A 212 7.76 -15.25 7.62
N LYS A 213 8.83 -15.18 6.81
CA LYS A 213 10.09 -15.83 7.11
C LYS A 213 10.80 -15.07 8.24
N TYR A 214 11.27 -15.80 9.24
CA TYR A 214 12.04 -15.25 10.36
C TYR A 214 13.42 -15.93 10.46
N GLY A 215 14.40 -15.21 11.04
CA GLY A 215 15.80 -15.63 11.17
C GLY A 215 16.68 -15.24 9.96
N GLU A 216 17.67 -14.36 10.20
CA GLU A 216 18.58 -13.78 9.19
C GLU A 216 17.85 -13.32 7.91
N TYR A 217 16.72 -12.66 8.08
CA TYR A 217 15.87 -12.21 6.99
C TYR A 217 15.32 -10.82 7.28
N PHE A 218 15.20 -10.00 6.23
CA PHE A 218 14.59 -8.68 6.34
C PHE A 218 13.11 -8.80 6.76
N PRO A 219 12.58 -7.93 7.64
CA PRO A 219 13.20 -6.77 8.29
C PRO A 219 13.85 -7.06 9.67
N GLY A 220 13.94 -8.33 10.08
CA GLY A 220 14.53 -8.71 11.39
C GLY A 220 13.59 -8.52 12.60
N THR A 221 12.31 -8.25 12.36
CA THR A 221 11.26 -8.13 13.40
C THR A 221 10.16 -9.19 13.21
N GLY A 222 9.13 -9.20 14.07
CA GLY A 222 8.00 -10.14 13.96
C GLY A 222 8.15 -11.47 14.72
N ASP A 223 9.01 -11.52 15.73
CA ASP A 223 9.22 -12.73 16.56
C ASP A 223 8.00 -13.07 17.44
N LEU A 224 7.87 -14.36 17.78
CA LEU A 224 6.88 -14.92 18.69
C LEU A 224 7.37 -14.73 20.13
N LYS A 225 7.25 -13.53 20.69
CA LYS A 225 7.62 -13.26 22.09
C LYS A 225 6.59 -13.77 23.09
#